data_AF-A0A852AP66-F1
#
_entry.id   AF-A0A852AP66-F1
#
_cell.length_a   1.000
_cell.length_b   1.000
_cell.length_c   1.000
_cell.angle_alpha   90.00
_cell.angle_beta   90.00
_cell.angle_gamma   90.00
#
_symmetry.space_group_name_H-M   'P 1'
#
loop_
_entity.id
_entity.type
_entity.pdbx_description
1 polymer ?
#
loop_
_entity_poly.entity_id
_entity_poly.type
_entity_poly.pdbx_seq_one_letter_code
_entity_poly.pdbx_strand_id
1 'polypeptide(L)'
;MKKTLEFRAHDGEIEDIALGPDNKVVTAGRDFQCCVWQQDQLVTGLRWHENLPGIPDKAYRYQACRDSGTFLGLGTVTGSVAIHIAFSLQRLYYVKEAHGIVV
;
A
#
# COMPACT_ATOMS: atom_id res chain seq x y z
N MET A 1 29.56 1.75 -3.66
CA MET A 1 28.56 2.06 -2.62
C MET A 1 28.33 0.78 -1.80
N LYS A 2 28.36 0.84 -0.46
CA LYS A 2 28.14 -0.34 0.40
C LYS A 2 26.63 -0.46 0.70
N LYS A 3 26.05 -1.65 0.57
CA LYS A 3 24.66 -1.91 1.01
C LYS A 3 24.58 -1.77 2.54
N THR A 4 23.57 -1.07 3.03
CA THR A 4 23.35 -0.88 4.47
C THR A 4 22.36 -1.90 5.04
N LEU A 5 21.34 -2.28 4.26
CA LEU A 5 20.30 -3.25 4.62
C LEU A 5 19.93 -4.08 3.38
N GLU A 6 19.55 -5.34 3.61
CA GLU A 6 19.07 -6.27 2.59
C GLU A 6 18.08 -7.25 3.22
N PHE A 7 16.80 -7.12 2.89
CA PHE A 7 15.73 -7.96 3.41
C PHE A 7 14.60 -8.11 2.38
N ARG A 8 13.81 -9.18 2.51
CA ARG A 8 12.64 -9.41 1.66
C ARG A 8 11.44 -8.67 2.24
N ALA A 9 11.01 -7.60 1.56
CA ALA A 9 9.85 -6.82 2.00
C ALA A 9 8.51 -7.44 1.56
N HIS A 10 8.45 -8.04 0.36
CA HIS A 10 7.23 -8.56 -0.24
C HIS A 10 7.44 -9.94 -0.88
N ASP A 11 6.34 -10.70 -0.99
CA ASP A 11 6.32 -11.99 -1.70
C ASP A 11 6.12 -11.85 -3.21
N GLY A 12 5.87 -10.63 -3.69
CA GLY A 12 5.75 -10.26 -5.10
C GLY A 12 6.59 -9.03 -5.48
N GLU A 13 6.44 -8.58 -6.72
CA GLU A 13 7.09 -7.35 -7.22
C GLU A 13 6.65 -6.14 -6.39
N ILE A 14 7.62 -5.30 -6.03
CA ILE A 14 7.36 -4.00 -5.40
C ILE A 14 6.98 -3.03 -6.51
N GLU A 15 5.78 -2.46 -6.41
CA GLU A 15 5.21 -1.51 -7.37
C GLU A 15 5.52 -0.06 -6.99
N ASP A 16 5.59 0.23 -5.70
CA ASP A 16 5.88 1.57 -5.21
C ASP A 16 6.62 1.57 -3.87
N ILE A 17 7.37 2.65 -3.64
CA ILE A 17 8.14 2.89 -2.43
C ILE A 17 8.16 4.38 -2.11
N ALA A 18 7.93 4.75 -0.84
CA ALA A 18 8.14 6.12 -0.39
C ALA A 18 8.90 6.17 0.94
N LEU A 19 9.77 7.17 1.05
CA LEU A 19 10.48 7.50 2.29
C LEU A 19 9.65 8.51 3.08
N GLY A 20 9.50 8.26 4.36
CA GLY A 20 8.79 9.10 5.30
C GLY A 20 9.70 9.76 6.33
N PRO A 21 9.10 10.50 7.27
CA PRO A 21 9.81 10.99 8.44
C PRO A 21 10.45 9.84 9.22
N ASP A 22 11.48 10.16 10.00
CA ASP A 22 12.20 9.23 10.88
C ASP A 22 12.82 8.01 10.19
N ASN A 23 13.16 8.10 8.90
CA ASN A 23 13.66 6.99 8.08
C ASN A 23 12.68 5.81 7.96
N LYS A 24 11.38 6.08 8.08
CA LYS A 24 10.36 5.09 7.73
C LYS A 24 10.29 4.91 6.23
N VAL A 25 10.03 3.69 5.81
CA VAL A 25 9.82 3.35 4.41
C VAL A 25 8.45 2.72 4.29
N VAL A 26 7.63 3.17 3.35
CA VAL A 26 6.41 2.45 2.98
C VAL A 26 6.64 1.78 1.63
N THR A 27 6.23 0.53 1.51
CA THR A 27 6.32 -0.26 0.28
C THR A 27 4.97 -0.82 -0.08
N ALA A 28 4.70 -0.93 -1.38
CA ALA A 28 3.47 -1.44 -1.93
C ALA A 28 3.80 -2.56 -2.93
N GLY A 29 3.19 -3.73 -2.78
CA GLY A 29 3.52 -4.93 -3.56
C GLY A 29 2.33 -5.55 -4.31
N ARG A 30 2.66 -6.29 -5.39
CA ARG A 30 1.72 -7.17 -6.12
C ARG A 30 1.22 -8.36 -5.31
N ASP A 31 1.80 -8.60 -4.14
CA ASP A 31 1.36 -9.58 -3.16
C ASP A 31 0.17 -9.09 -2.31
N PHE A 32 -0.46 -7.96 -2.70
CA PHE A 32 -1.62 -7.40 -2.01
C PHE A 32 -1.31 -6.95 -0.58
N GLN A 33 -0.08 -6.47 -0.37
CA GLN A 33 0.36 -5.90 0.91
C GLN A 33 0.88 -4.48 0.73
N CYS A 34 0.61 -3.65 1.72
CA CYS A 34 1.39 -2.44 1.99
C CYS A 34 2.08 -2.60 3.35
N CYS A 35 3.36 -2.29 3.41
CA CYS A 35 4.18 -2.49 4.59
C CYS A 35 4.90 -1.20 4.95
N VAL A 36 4.93 -0.87 6.24
CA VAL A 36 5.72 0.24 6.79
C VAL A 36 6.89 -0.33 7.56
N TRP A 37 8.09 0.13 7.23
CA TRP A 37 9.35 -0.37 7.75
C TRP A 37 10.12 0.71 8.50
N GLN A 38 10.85 0.29 9.52
CA GLN A 38 11.87 1.07 10.21
C GLN A 38 13.14 0.22 10.15
N GLN A 39 14.14 0.65 9.36
CA GLN A 39 15.28 -0.21 8.99
C GLN A 39 14.80 -1.48 8.26
N ASP A 40 15.03 -2.66 8.82
CA ASP A 40 14.58 -3.97 8.31
C ASP A 40 13.39 -4.55 9.10
N GLN A 41 12.84 -3.79 10.05
CA GLN A 41 11.75 -4.23 10.91
C GLN A 41 10.40 -3.74 10.36
N LEU A 42 9.44 -4.65 10.29
CA LEU A 42 8.05 -4.33 9.96
C LEU A 42 7.42 -3.60 11.15
N VAL A 43 7.03 -2.35 10.96
CA VAL A 43 6.31 -1.54 11.96
C VAL A 43 4.82 -1.87 11.93
N THR A 44 4.25 -1.91 10.72
CA THR A 44 2.85 -2.28 10.50
C THR A 44 2.66 -2.72 9.06
N GLY A 45 1.67 -3.58 8.83
CA GLY A 45 1.31 -4.08 7.52
C GLY A 45 -0.19 -4.00 7.31
N LEU A 46 -0.58 -3.78 6.07
CA LEU A 46 -1.96 -3.77 5.62
C LEU A 46 -2.10 -4.82 4.53
N ARG A 47 -2.74 -5.93 4.90
CA ARG A 47 -3.16 -7.00 3.99
C ARG A 47 -4.58 -6.78 3.53
N TRP A 48 -4.79 -6.73 2.23
CA TRP A 48 -6.07 -6.28 1.70
C TRP A 48 -7.24 -7.20 2.06
N HIS A 49 -7.09 -8.51 1.93
CA HIS A 49 -8.16 -9.47 2.26
C HIS A 49 -8.55 -9.50 3.73
N GLU A 50 -7.57 -9.33 4.60
CA GLU A 50 -7.78 -9.38 6.04
C GLU A 50 -8.44 -8.08 6.54
N ASN A 51 -8.07 -6.93 5.96
CA ASN A 51 -8.53 -5.61 6.42
C ASN A 51 -9.74 -5.08 5.64
N LEU A 52 -10.05 -5.67 4.47
CA LEU A 52 -11.16 -5.30 3.59
C LEU A 52 -11.86 -6.55 3.03
N PRO A 53 -12.49 -7.39 3.87
CA PRO A 53 -13.05 -8.69 3.46
C PRO A 53 -14.16 -8.60 2.41
N GLY A 54 -14.73 -7.41 2.17
CA GLY A 54 -15.73 -7.17 1.12
C GLY A 54 -15.15 -6.88 -0.27
N ILE A 55 -13.82 -6.90 -0.44
CA ILE A 55 -13.15 -6.59 -1.71
C ILE A 55 -12.39 -7.84 -2.21
N PRO A 56 -12.72 -8.36 -3.41
CA PRO A 56 -12.07 -9.55 -3.95
C PRO A 56 -10.59 -9.33 -4.31
N ASP A 57 -9.78 -10.39 -4.21
CA ASP A 57 -8.34 -10.46 -4.46
C ASP A 57 -7.88 -9.82 -5.77
N LYS A 58 -8.65 -10.00 -6.83
CA LYS A 58 -8.28 -9.51 -8.16
C LYS A 58 -8.65 -8.06 -8.41
N ALA A 59 -9.15 -7.35 -7.41
CA ALA A 59 -9.67 -6.03 -7.61
C ALA A 59 -8.55 -4.97 -7.64
N TYR A 60 -7.38 -5.14 -7.02
CA TYR A 60 -6.45 -4.01 -6.88
C TYR A 60 -5.61 -3.76 -8.14
N ARG A 61 -5.55 -2.50 -8.60
CA ARG A 61 -4.82 -2.14 -9.84
C ARG A 61 -3.75 -1.06 -9.67
N TYR A 62 -3.83 -0.26 -8.61
CA TYR A 62 -2.88 0.82 -8.39
C TYR A 62 -2.69 1.05 -6.91
N GLN A 63 -1.43 1.11 -6.50
CA GLN A 63 -0.98 1.47 -5.17
C GLN A 63 -0.01 2.64 -5.36
N ALA A 64 -0.27 3.77 -4.72
CA ALA A 64 0.68 4.88 -4.76
C ALA A 64 0.75 5.65 -3.46
N CYS A 65 1.99 5.97 -3.10
CA CYS A 65 2.34 6.87 -2.03
C CYS A 65 2.57 8.27 -2.64
N ARG A 66 1.67 9.22 -2.39
CA ARG A 66 1.77 10.58 -2.95
C ARG A 66 2.03 11.62 -1.86
N ASP A 67 2.63 12.74 -2.27
CA ASP A 67 2.97 13.90 -1.44
C ASP A 67 3.88 13.55 -0.24
N SER A 68 5.16 13.24 -0.53
CA SER A 68 6.14 12.74 0.45
C SER A 68 5.75 11.45 1.18
N GLY A 69 4.88 10.64 0.57
CA GLY A 69 4.34 9.44 1.19
C GLY A 69 3.26 9.71 2.24
N THR A 70 2.59 10.86 2.20
CA THR A 70 1.52 11.16 3.18
C THR A 70 0.31 10.27 2.99
N PHE A 71 -0.10 10.03 1.74
CA PHE A 71 -1.30 9.27 1.43
C PHE A 71 -1.02 8.05 0.56
N LEU A 72 -1.68 6.95 0.90
CA LEU A 72 -1.73 5.72 0.13
C LEU A 72 -3.11 5.61 -0.54
N GLY A 73 -3.12 5.69 -1.88
CA GLY A 73 -4.32 5.50 -2.69
C GLY A 73 -4.42 4.07 -3.21
N LEU A 74 -5.63 3.52 -3.19
CA LEU A 74 -5.94 2.17 -3.68
C LEU A 74 -7.18 2.22 -4.55
N GLY A 75 -7.12 1.62 -5.73
CA GLY A 75 -8.25 1.48 -6.64
C GLY A 75 -8.57 0.02 -6.93
N THR A 76 -9.86 -0.32 -6.95
CA THR A 76 -10.35 -1.66 -7.28
C THR A 76 -10.88 -1.74 -8.73
N VAL A 77 -10.83 -2.90 -9.37
CA VAL A 77 -11.36 -3.15 -10.72
C VAL A 77 -12.87 -2.97 -10.74
N THR A 78 -13.53 -3.29 -9.62
CA THR A 78 -14.96 -3.05 -9.39
C THR A 78 -15.28 -1.57 -9.10
N GLY A 79 -14.28 -0.69 -9.08
CA GLY A 79 -14.49 0.75 -9.02
C GLY A 79 -14.35 1.42 -7.68
N SER A 80 -14.11 0.68 -6.60
CA SER A 80 -13.97 1.26 -5.26
C SER A 80 -12.60 1.89 -5.07
N VAL A 81 -12.55 2.97 -4.28
CA VAL A 81 -11.31 3.66 -3.92
C VAL A 81 -11.18 3.73 -2.41
N ALA A 82 -9.99 3.45 -1.90
CA ALA A 82 -9.63 3.69 -0.51
C ALA A 82 -8.42 4.62 -0.42
N ILE A 83 -8.45 5.54 0.56
CA ILE A 83 -7.34 6.45 0.85
C ILE A 83 -6.93 6.22 2.30
N HIS A 84 -5.64 6.00 2.52
CA HIS A 84 -5.04 5.80 3.84
C HIS A 84 -3.94 6.84 4.09
N ILE A 85 -3.62 7.11 5.35
CA ILE A 85 -2.35 7.74 5.73
C ILE A 85 -1.26 6.68 5.53
N ALA A 86 -0.23 6.95 4.72
CA ALA A 86 0.66 5.88 4.26
C ALA A 86 1.53 5.29 5.39
N PHE A 87 2.03 6.11 6.31
CA PHE A 87 2.96 5.63 7.36
C PHE A 87 2.28 5.05 8.61
N SER A 88 0.97 5.28 8.79
CA SER A 88 0.17 4.61 9.84
C SER A 88 -0.75 3.53 9.28
N LEU A 89 -0.94 3.49 7.95
CA LEU A 89 -1.91 2.67 7.26
C LEU A 89 -3.36 2.88 7.76
N GLN A 90 -3.63 4.02 8.40
CA GLN A 90 -4.95 4.38 8.86
C GLN A 90 -5.83 4.77 7.68
N ARG A 91 -6.99 4.13 7.53
CA ARG A 91 -7.96 4.47 6.49
C ARG A 91 -8.64 5.80 6.80
N LEU A 92 -8.58 6.72 5.85
CA LEU A 92 -9.27 8.01 5.89
C LEU A 92 -10.59 7.97 5.14
N TYR A 93 -10.56 7.44 3.91
CA TYR A 93 -11.73 7.39 3.05
C TYR A 93 -11.89 6.01 2.42
N TYR A 94 -13.14 5.62 2.24
CA TYR A 94 -13.53 4.50 1.41
C TYR A 94 -14.79 4.88 0.64
N VAL A 95 -14.68 4.85 -0.69
CA VAL A 95 -15.79 5.16 -1.60
C VAL A 95 -16.01 3.94 -2.47
N LYS A 96 -17.20 3.36 -2.38
CA LYS A 96 -17.60 2.26 -3.27
C LYS A 96 -17.92 2.81 -4.66
N GLU A 97 -17.53 2.09 -5.71
CA GLU A 97 -17.92 2.40 -7.09
C GLU A 97 -17.58 3.85 -7.53
N ALA A 98 -16.47 4.38 -7.03
CA ALA A 98 -15.97 5.71 -7.38
C ALA A 98 -15.54 5.86 -8.85
N HIS A 99 -15.21 4.76 -9.55
CA HIS A 99 -14.86 4.78 -10.97
C HIS A 99 -15.29 3.49 -11.70
N GLY A 100 -15.48 3.53 -13.02
CA GLY A 100 -15.70 2.33 -13.84
C GLY A 100 -14.43 1.98 -14.62
N ILE A 101 -13.69 0.94 -14.21
CA ILE A 101 -12.51 0.47 -14.98
C ILE A 101 -12.88 -0.59 -16.04
N VAL A 102 -14.07 -1.16 -15.94
CA VAL A 102 -14.67 -2.04 -16.94
C VAL A 102 -16.01 -1.41 -17.35
N VAL A 103 -16.07 -0.91 -18.58
CA VAL A 103 -17.31 -0.69 -19.35
C VAL A 103 -17.48 -1.87 -20.28
#